data_AF-A0A6G3X2V2-F1
#
_entry.id   AF-A0A6G3X2V2-F1
#
_cell.length_a   1.000
_cell.length_b   1.000
_cell.length_c   1.000
_cell.angle_alpha   90.00
_cell.angle_beta   90.00
_cell.angle_gamma   90.00
#
_symmetry.space_group_name_H-M   'P 1'
#
loop_
_entity.id
_entity.type
_entity.pdbx_description
1 polymer ?
#
loop_
_entity_poly.entity_id
_entity_poly.type
_entity_poly.pdbx_seq_one_letter_code
_entity_poly.pdbx_strand_id
1 'polypeptide(L)' 'MKICARCNMPLRDGDDFDSDYIPSASGAGITIYRHRQPCKRTDAPTTQADLRH' A
#
# COMPACT_ATOMS: atom_id res chain seq x y z
N MET A 1 -12.80 -5.01 -0.77
CA MET A 1 -11.92 -4.79 -1.95
C MET A 1 -10.53 -4.49 -1.43
N LYS A 2 -9.49 -5.18 -1.93
CA LYS A 2 -8.10 -4.94 -1.50
C LYS A 2 -7.46 -3.98 -2.50
N ILE A 3 -6.70 -3.01 -2.03
CA ILE A 3 -6.01 -2.02 -2.88
C ILE A 3 -4.52 -2.19 -2.65
N CYS A 4 -3.75 -2.27 -3.73
CA CYS A 4 -2.31 -2.32 -3.63
C CYS A 4 -1.77 -0.99 -3.11
N ALA A 5 -1.13 -1.00 -1.94
CA ALA A 5 -0.53 0.18 -1.31
C ALA A 5 0.59 0.80 -2.15
N ARG A 6 1.13 0.08 -3.14
CA ARG A 6 2.23 0.55 -4.00
C ARG A 6 1.80 1.23 -5.29
N CYS A 7 0.67 0.82 -5.89
CA CYS A 7 0.21 1.34 -7.17
C CYS A 7 -1.21 1.92 -7.13
N ASN A 8 -1.85 1.83 -5.97
CA ASN A 8 -3.23 2.27 -5.73
C ASN A 8 -4.26 1.67 -6.70
N MET A 9 -3.94 0.53 -7.31
CA MET A 9 -4.85 -0.24 -8.16
C MET A 9 -5.53 -1.33 -7.34
N PRO A 10 -6.80 -1.66 -7.65
CA PRO A 10 -7.50 -2.75 -6.99
C PRO A 10 -6.81 -4.09 -7.30
N LEU A 11 -6.69 -4.92 -6.27
CA LEU A 11 -6.29 -6.32 -6.36
C LEU A 11 -7.53 -7.15 -6.70
N ARG A 12 -7.50 -7.92 -7.78
CA ARG A 12 -8.60 -8.80 -8.18
C ARG A 12 -8.43 -10.18 -7.54
N ASP A 13 -9.54 -10.92 -7.47
CA ASP A 13 -9.50 -12.33 -7.07
C ASP A 13 -8.69 -13.13 -8.09
N GLY A 14 -7.59 -13.73 -7.64
CA GLY A 14 -6.62 -14.44 -8.49
C GLY A 14 -5.32 -13.67 -8.77
N ASP A 15 -5.21 -12.40 -8.37
CA ASP A 15 -3.91 -11.70 -8.39
C ASP A 15 -2.95 -12.30 -7.36
N ASP A 16 -1.69 -12.47 -7.73
CA ASP A 16 -0.63 -12.82 -6.77
C ASP A 16 -0.24 -11.56 -6.00
N PHE A 17 -0.53 -11.55 -4.70
CA PHE A 17 -0.25 -10.42 -3.82
C PHE A 17 0.33 -10.86 -2.49
N ASP A 18 1.09 -9.95 -1.91
CA ASP A 18 1.67 -10.04 -0.59
C ASP A 18 0.84 -9.18 0.37
N SER A 19 0.70 -9.62 1.62
CA SER A 19 0.04 -8.85 2.67
C SER A 19 0.90 -8.82 3.91
N ASP A 20 1.09 -7.63 4.47
CA ASP A 20 1.86 -7.41 5.68
C ASP A 20 1.02 -6.69 6.72
N TYR A 21 1.13 -7.11 7.98
CA TYR A 21 0.41 -6.50 9.09
C TYR A 21 1.36 -5.60 9.86
N ILE A 22 1.02 -4.31 9.89
CA ILE A 22 1.75 -3.30 10.64
C ILE A 22 1.00 -3.07 11.96
N PRO A 23 1.51 -3.60 13.09
CA PRO A 23 0.93 -3.31 14.39
C PRO A 23 1.08 -1.82 14.71
N SER A 24 0.01 -1.20 15.19
CA SER A 24 0.05 0.19 15.68
C SER A 24 0.09 0.19 17.20
N ALA A 25 0.87 1.09 17.79
CA ALA A 25 1.00 1.22 19.25
C ALA A 25 -0.35 1.53 19.92
N SER A 26 -1.30 2.12 19.19
CA SER A 26 -2.67 2.39 19.64
C SER A 26 -3.61 1.17 19.54
N GLY A 27 -3.10 -0.03 19.26
CA GLY A 27 -3.85 -1.29 19.23
C GLY A 27 -4.56 -1.61 17.91
N ALA A 28 -4.85 -0.60 17.08
CA ALA A 28 -5.41 -0.78 15.74
C ALA A 28 -4.30 -0.79 14.68
N GLY A 29 -3.67 -1.95 14.47
CA GLY A 29 -2.75 -2.15 13.35
C GLY A 29 -3.47 -2.12 11.98
N ILE A 30 -2.71 -1.89 10.92
CA ILE A 30 -3.21 -1.88 9.55
C ILE A 30 -2.65 -3.07 8.77
N THR A 31 -3.44 -3.62 7.86
CA THR A 31 -2.94 -4.61 6.88
C THR A 31 -2.71 -3.92 5.55
N ILE A 32 -1.48 -3.98 5.06
CA ILE A 32 -1.11 -3.47 3.74
C ILE A 32 -1.10 -4.62 2.73
N TYR A 33 -1.58 -4.36 1.52
CA TYR A 33 -1.58 -5.33 0.43
C TYR A 33 -0.72 -4.82 -0.72
N ARG A 34 -0.01 -5.72 -1.41
CA ARG A 34 0.90 -5.35 -2.52
C ARG A 34 0.91 -6.41 -3.61
N HIS A 35 0.67 -6.04 -4.87
CA HIS A 35 0.88 -6.96 -6.00
C HIS A 35 2.31 -7.52 -6.00
N ARG A 36 2.49 -8.82 -6.22
CA ARG A 36 3.84 -9.40 -6.42
C ARG A 36 4.39 -8.97 -7.77
N GLN A 37 3.73 -9.30 -8.89
CA GLN A 37 4.07 -8.83 -10.23
C GLN A 37 2.87 -8.92 -11.20
N PRO A 38 2.71 -8.01 -12.18
CA PRO A 38 3.47 -6.79 -12.39
C PRO A 38 2.87 -5.60 -11.60
N CYS A 39 3.42 -5.33 -10.41
CA CYS A 39 3.14 -4.10 -9.69
C CYS A 39 3.90 -2.93 -10.34
N LYS A 40 3.29 -2.23 -11.30
CA LYS A 40 3.86 -0.95 -11.76
C LYS A 40 3.75 0.04 -10.61
N ARG A 41 4.88 0.41 -10.01
CA ARG A 41 4.94 1.49 -9.02
C ARG A 41 4.45 2.74 -9.75
N THR A 42 3.21 3.14 -9.51
CA THR A 42 2.79 4.50 -9.82
C THR A 42 3.72 5.35 -8.98
N ASP A 43 4.53 6.18 -9.61
CA ASP A 43 5.34 7.15 -8.89
C ASP A 43 4.36 7.89 -7.98
N ALA A 44 4.41 7.58 -6.68
CA ALA A 44 3.49 8.17 -5.74
C ALA A 44 3.67 9.68 -5.91
N PRO A 45 2.60 10.49 -5.95
CA PRO A 45 2.80 11.92 -5.91
C PRO A 45 3.70 12.19 -4.72
N THR A 46 4.89 12.72 -4.98
CA THR A 46 5.78 13.24 -3.95
C THR A 46 4.99 14.32 -3.24
N THR A 47 4.25 13.95 -2.20
CA THR A 47 3.93 14.87 -1.13
C THR A 47 5.27 15.10 -0.43
N GLN A 48 6.09 15.94 -1.08
CA GLN A 48 7.14 16.69 -0.44
C GLN A 48 6.53 17.19 0.85
N ALA A 49 7.03 16.67 1.96
CA ALA A 49 6.73 17.20 3.27
C ALA A 49 7.23 18.65 3.27
N ASP A 50 6.37 19.60 2.89
CA ASP A 50 6.46 20.99 3.30
C ASP A 50 6.07 21.02 4.79
N LEU A 51 6.89 20.37 5.62
CA LEU A 51 6.86 20.61 7.06
C LEU A 51 7.68 21.88 7.28
N ARG A 52 6.98 23.00 7.13
CA ARG A 52 7.45 24.36 7.38
C ARG A 52 8.11 24.46 8.76
N HIS A 53 9.27 25.10 8.81
CA HIS A 53 9.75 25.88 9.96
C HIS A 53 10.22 27.23 9.44
#